data_AF-A0A0C2VQE7-F1
#
_entry.id   AF-A0A0C2VQE7-F1
#
_cell.length_a   1.000
_cell.length_b   1.000
_cell.length_c   1.000
_cell.angle_alpha   90.00
_cell.angle_beta   90.00
_cell.angle_gamma   90.00
#
_symmetry.space_group_name_H-M   'P 1'
#
loop_
_entity.id
_entity.type
_entity.pdbx_description
1 polymer ?
#
loop_
_entity_poly.entity_id
_entity_poly.type
_entity_poly.pdbx_seq_one_letter_code
_entity_poly.pdbx_strand_id
1 'polypeptide(L)'
;MILELKVELLHVEQPVWRRLRIDGDMSFFELHEVLQLAFDWEDMHLHKFMVTKSRGKKVHSIIDGDDEFGTGEDEDIETVGFWLSKKGDRAVYIYDFGDDWHHEIIVEKVLRDDADIQVPYCLDAEGLAPEEDSRGALLSGEYEVEQYLSGKAIVLDLNSQFELWEDPDEDFFTDEIEEALDDLDDDDFDDEMDELIDEFFGHMTDHIHTEREFDELYETVKEFYKRAPWEDLDVDQVFYVDYGVAGVFGSVLGSSGVEFGLSVYSGPNGWLAMNELMTGRMKQEHFIYKNSGLGLMFCDREELPVDYYRQLKESRVRFHGRGKWPLLSTYDPGYVPAPLQVESAMVMKDMLKFAIKAADLAKSGKAVPYPFETHEFLCFVPNEKTGVYEDLYGDYDMLEKVEFIEEGGFKVISEEEISRLEKLPKTTTVYDLSLQFSNDPVQEKEGDRPYLPIVGLVKEQPADYFIHHTVLSHMTPEQALMQTLVDLADKLGQLPEKIWLPAEFESAVGEVMKEIGVEVVWV
;
A
#
# COMPACT_ATOMS: atom_id res chain seq x y z
N MET A 1 -28.10 -2.34 22.61
CA MET A 1 -28.75 -1.29 21.75
C MET A 1 -27.67 -0.65 20.90
N ILE A 2 -27.89 -0.30 19.63
CA ILE A 2 -26.77 0.20 18.82
C ILE A 2 -26.65 1.73 18.83
N LEU A 3 -25.44 2.23 19.10
CA LEU A 3 -25.10 3.66 19.11
C LEU A 3 -24.21 4.01 17.91
N GLU A 4 -24.51 5.12 17.23
CA GLU A 4 -23.57 5.75 16.30
C GLU A 4 -22.96 6.97 17.00
N LEU A 5 -21.66 6.92 17.25
CA LEU A 5 -20.85 7.92 17.92
C LEU A 5 -20.00 8.68 16.89
N LYS A 6 -19.81 9.97 17.11
CA LYS A 6 -18.67 10.72 16.53
C LYS A 6 -17.65 10.91 17.64
N VAL A 7 -16.41 10.50 17.37
CA VAL A 7 -15.25 10.67 18.24
C VAL A 7 -14.27 11.59 17.55
N GLU A 8 -13.92 12.71 18.16
CA GLU A 8 -13.05 13.74 17.57
C GLU A 8 -11.88 14.03 18.51
N LEU A 9 -10.66 13.86 18.01
CA LEU A 9 -9.45 14.23 18.73
C LEU A 9 -9.34 15.75 18.74
N LEU A 10 -9.30 16.32 19.94
CA LEU A 10 -9.25 17.74 20.17
C LEU A 10 -7.81 18.24 20.22
N HIS A 11 -7.66 19.57 20.07
CA HIS A 11 -6.40 20.27 20.28
C HIS A 11 -5.27 19.93 19.29
N VAL A 12 -5.61 19.33 18.15
CA VAL A 12 -4.74 19.13 16.98
C VAL A 12 -5.07 20.14 15.87
N GLU A 13 -4.10 20.50 15.03
CA GLU A 13 -4.30 21.50 13.97
C GLU A 13 -5.20 20.98 12.83
N GLN A 14 -5.03 19.72 12.45
CA GLN A 14 -5.81 19.06 11.41
C GLN A 14 -7.00 18.31 12.02
N PRO A 15 -8.14 18.21 11.32
CA PRO A 15 -9.30 17.50 11.84
C PRO A 15 -9.05 15.99 11.86
N VAL A 16 -9.00 15.40 13.05
CA VAL A 16 -8.88 13.95 13.25
C VAL A 16 -10.15 13.45 13.95
N TRP A 17 -10.95 12.63 13.28
CA TRP A 17 -12.17 12.07 13.86
C TRP A 17 -12.59 10.73 13.24
N ARG A 18 -13.41 9.99 13.99
CA ARG A 18 -14.02 8.71 13.60
C ARG A 18 -15.52 8.75 13.86
N ARG A 19 -16.32 8.14 12.98
CA ARG A 19 -17.72 7.82 13.26
C ARG A 19 -17.84 6.32 13.50
N LEU A 20 -18.05 5.94 14.74
CA LEU A 20 -18.08 4.55 15.16
C LEU A 20 -19.51 4.11 15.44
N ARG A 21 -19.82 2.87 15.09
CA ARG A 21 -21.01 2.17 15.51
C ARG A 21 -20.60 1.10 16.52
N ILE A 22 -21.26 1.09 17.66
CA ILE A 22 -20.90 0.22 18.78
C ILE A 22 -22.16 -0.38 19.42
N ASP A 23 -22.03 -1.51 20.11
CA ASP A 23 -23.07 -1.93 21.05
C ASP A 23 -23.02 -1.04 22.29
N GLY A 24 -24.18 -0.49 22.66
CA GLY A 24 -24.35 0.25 23.89
C GLY A 24 -24.32 -0.62 25.14
N ASP A 25 -24.37 -1.95 25.01
CA ASP A 25 -24.19 -2.84 26.15
C ASP A 25 -22.71 -3.12 26.47
N MET A 26 -21.76 -2.65 25.64
CA MET A 26 -20.33 -2.70 25.94
C MET A 26 -19.97 -1.84 27.15
N SER A 27 -18.94 -2.27 27.88
CA SER A 27 -18.33 -1.55 29.00
C SER A 27 -17.55 -0.32 28.51
N PHE A 28 -17.12 0.55 29.43
CA PHE A 28 -16.23 1.65 29.07
C PHE A 28 -14.81 1.16 28.80
N PHE A 29 -14.38 0.04 29.38
CA PHE A 29 -13.13 -0.63 29.04
C PHE A 29 -13.13 -1.14 27.58
N GLU A 30 -14.18 -1.86 27.18
CA GLU A 30 -14.32 -2.32 25.79
C GLU A 30 -14.40 -1.13 24.81
N LEU A 31 -15.01 -0.02 25.23
CA LEU A 31 -14.98 1.22 24.44
C LEU A 31 -13.56 1.80 24.36
N HIS A 32 -12.76 1.72 25.41
CA HIS A 32 -11.37 2.14 25.41
C HIS A 32 -10.56 1.33 24.40
N GLU A 33 -10.66 0.00 24.39
CA GLU A 33 -9.99 -0.86 23.39
C GLU A 33 -10.40 -0.48 21.95
N VAL A 34 -11.68 -0.23 21.72
CA VAL A 34 -12.18 0.24 20.42
C VAL A 34 -11.58 1.59 20.03
N LEU A 35 -11.34 2.48 20.99
CA LEU A 35 -10.74 3.79 20.75
C LEU A 35 -9.24 3.71 20.48
N GLN A 36 -8.52 2.83 21.17
CA GLN A 36 -7.10 2.55 20.90
C GLN A 36 -6.90 2.12 19.46
N LEU A 37 -7.65 1.09 19.01
CA LEU A 37 -7.64 0.67 17.61
C LEU A 37 -8.07 1.80 16.66
N ALA A 38 -9.13 2.54 17.00
CA ALA A 38 -9.66 3.59 16.12
C ALA A 38 -8.69 4.76 15.85
N PHE A 39 -7.75 4.98 16.76
CA PHE A 39 -6.74 6.04 16.69
C PHE A 39 -5.32 5.50 16.52
N ASP A 40 -5.15 4.19 16.33
CA ASP A 40 -3.88 3.53 16.06
C ASP A 40 -2.86 3.72 17.19
N TRP A 41 -3.32 3.46 18.42
CA TRP A 41 -2.54 3.56 19.66
C TRP A 41 -2.47 2.21 20.40
N GLU A 42 -1.48 2.08 21.26
CA GLU A 42 -0.91 0.84 21.81
C GLU A 42 -1.30 0.56 23.27
N ASP A 43 -2.17 1.38 23.87
CA ASP A 43 -2.64 1.24 25.25
C ASP A 43 -1.54 1.25 26.32
N MET A 44 -0.47 2.02 26.11
CA MET A 44 0.67 2.10 27.02
C MET A 44 0.44 3.03 28.22
N HIS A 45 -0.64 3.82 28.23
CA HIS A 45 -0.86 4.87 29.22
C HIS A 45 -2.23 4.83 29.89
N LEU A 46 -2.28 5.49 31.06
CA LEU A 46 -3.52 5.65 31.81
C LEU A 46 -4.56 6.46 31.03
N HIS A 47 -5.82 6.08 31.23
CA HIS A 47 -6.95 6.72 30.57
C HIS A 47 -8.12 6.93 31.52
N LYS A 48 -9.10 7.73 31.09
CA LYS A 48 -10.39 7.88 31.78
C LYS A 48 -11.46 8.48 30.86
N PHE A 49 -12.71 8.28 31.22
CA PHE A 49 -13.86 8.92 30.61
C PHE A 49 -14.51 9.94 31.54
N MET A 50 -14.77 11.14 31.02
CA MET A 50 -15.58 12.16 31.69
C MET A 50 -16.92 12.32 30.99
N VAL A 51 -17.99 11.77 31.57
CA VAL A 51 -19.34 11.97 31.05
C VAL A 51 -19.82 13.37 31.41
N THR A 52 -20.05 14.21 30.38
CA THR A 52 -20.45 15.61 30.54
C THR A 52 -21.94 15.82 30.29
N LYS A 53 -22.58 14.91 29.57
CA LYS A 53 -24.02 14.95 29.30
C LYS A 53 -24.61 13.55 29.11
N SER A 54 -25.59 13.21 29.94
CA SER A 54 -26.28 11.93 29.91
C SER A 54 -27.81 12.12 29.95
N ARG A 55 -28.52 11.35 29.13
CA ARG A 55 -30.00 11.35 28.99
C ARG A 55 -30.57 12.75 28.70
N GLY A 56 -29.78 13.61 28.05
CA GLY A 56 -30.10 15.00 27.72
C GLY A 56 -29.82 16.02 28.81
N LYS A 57 -29.21 15.64 29.94
CA LYS A 57 -28.88 16.54 31.07
C LYS A 57 -27.37 16.63 31.24
N LYS A 58 -26.89 17.81 31.65
CA LYS A 58 -25.49 17.96 32.06
C LYS A 58 -25.24 17.11 33.31
N VAL A 59 -24.15 16.37 33.28
CA VAL A 59 -23.64 15.55 34.40
C VAL A 59 -22.13 15.77 34.48
N HIS A 60 -21.52 15.28 35.55
CA HIS A 60 -20.07 15.24 35.70
C HIS A 60 -19.77 13.95 36.44
N SER A 61 -19.50 12.89 35.68
CA SER A 61 -19.15 11.58 36.20
C SER A 61 -17.85 11.16 35.56
N ILE A 62 -16.96 10.59 36.35
CA ILE A 62 -15.69 10.02 35.89
C ILE A 62 -15.89 8.52 35.88
N ILE A 63 -15.44 7.87 34.81
CA ILE A 63 -15.42 6.43 34.64
C ILE A 63 -13.97 6.07 34.32
N ASP A 64 -13.35 5.22 35.12
CA ASP A 64 -11.94 4.82 35.04
C ASP A 64 -11.72 3.40 35.61
N GLY A 65 -10.61 2.76 35.26
CA GLY A 65 -10.24 1.41 35.72
C GLY A 65 -9.46 1.36 37.03
N ASP A 66 -9.01 2.52 37.53
CA ASP A 66 -8.08 2.58 38.66
C ASP A 66 -8.79 2.92 39.99
N ASP A 67 -9.09 1.88 40.78
CA ASP A 67 -9.92 1.98 41.99
C ASP A 67 -9.20 2.61 43.21
N GLU A 68 -7.88 2.81 43.12
CA GLU A 68 -7.01 3.15 44.26
C GLU A 68 -7.37 4.50 44.90
N PHE A 69 -7.97 5.42 44.15
CA PHE A 69 -8.37 6.76 44.64
C PHE A 69 -9.88 6.92 44.88
N GLY A 70 -10.70 5.93 44.52
CA GLY A 70 -12.09 5.76 44.98
C GLY A 70 -13.10 6.88 44.63
N THR A 71 -12.91 7.58 43.50
CA THR A 71 -13.81 8.69 43.10
C THR A 71 -14.54 8.53 41.76
N GLY A 72 -14.17 7.55 40.93
CA GLY A 72 -14.83 7.22 39.65
C GLY A 72 -15.83 6.07 39.79
N GLU A 73 -16.64 5.89 38.75
CA GLU A 73 -17.39 4.64 38.53
C GLU A 73 -16.50 3.68 37.73
N ASP A 74 -16.67 2.38 37.96
CA ASP A 74 -15.81 1.32 37.41
C ASP A 74 -16.10 1.08 35.91
N GLU A 75 -15.07 1.16 35.06
CA GLU A 75 -15.18 1.06 33.61
C GLU A 75 -15.48 -0.34 33.07
N ASP A 76 -15.16 -1.40 33.81
CA ASP A 76 -15.52 -2.78 33.49
C ASP A 76 -17.00 -3.06 33.76
N ILE A 77 -17.61 -2.27 34.67
CA ILE A 77 -18.99 -2.46 35.12
C ILE A 77 -19.96 -1.54 34.39
N GLU A 78 -19.59 -0.27 34.22
CA GLU A 78 -20.46 0.72 33.63
C GLU A 78 -20.53 0.56 32.12
N THR A 79 -21.74 0.53 31.56
CA THR A 79 -21.95 0.36 30.12
C THR A 79 -22.13 1.69 29.42
N VAL A 80 -21.62 1.79 28.19
CA VAL A 80 -21.71 3.00 27.38
C VAL A 80 -23.16 3.46 27.21
N GLY A 81 -24.06 2.52 26.97
CA GLY A 81 -25.48 2.76 26.74
C GLY A 81 -26.26 3.20 27.97
N PHE A 82 -25.78 2.91 29.19
CA PHE A 82 -26.38 3.46 30.40
C PHE A 82 -26.23 4.98 30.46
N TRP A 83 -25.03 5.47 30.09
CA TRP A 83 -24.62 6.86 30.14
C TRP A 83 -24.95 7.65 28.87
N LEU A 84 -24.71 7.08 27.69
CA LEU A 84 -24.80 7.73 26.37
C LEU A 84 -26.05 7.25 25.59
N SER A 85 -27.20 7.32 26.23
CA SER A 85 -28.43 6.67 25.74
C SER A 85 -29.29 7.52 24.78
N LYS A 86 -28.90 8.76 24.48
CA LYS A 86 -29.66 9.68 23.61
C LYS A 86 -28.76 10.46 22.68
N LYS A 87 -29.28 10.76 21.49
CA LYS A 87 -28.66 11.71 20.56
C LYS A 87 -28.24 13.01 21.28
N GLY A 88 -26.97 13.34 21.14
CA GLY A 88 -26.33 14.52 21.70
C GLY A 88 -25.94 14.40 23.17
N ASP A 89 -26.02 13.21 23.78
CA ASP A 89 -25.24 12.87 24.98
C ASP A 89 -23.75 12.86 24.64
N ARG A 90 -22.90 13.12 25.64
CA ARG A 90 -21.48 13.43 25.44
C ARG A 90 -20.60 12.93 26.58
N ALA A 91 -19.42 12.45 26.20
CA ALA A 91 -18.31 12.16 27.09
C ALA A 91 -17.01 12.73 26.49
N VAL A 92 -15.97 12.82 27.30
CA VAL A 92 -14.60 13.08 26.84
C VAL A 92 -13.75 11.92 27.31
N TYR A 93 -13.08 11.25 26.38
CA TYR A 93 -12.07 10.24 26.69
C TYR A 93 -10.71 10.92 26.74
N ILE A 94 -10.04 10.83 27.88
CA ILE A 94 -8.71 11.37 28.11
C ILE A 94 -7.75 10.19 28.12
N TYR A 95 -6.78 10.22 27.21
CA TYR A 95 -5.75 9.19 27.05
C TYR A 95 -4.37 9.80 27.23
N ASP A 96 -3.50 9.06 27.92
CA ASP A 96 -2.20 9.50 28.40
C ASP A 96 -2.28 10.77 29.26
N PHE A 97 -2.01 10.66 30.56
CA PHE A 97 -2.05 11.84 31.45
C PHE A 97 -0.80 12.71 31.35
N GLY A 98 0.25 12.24 30.68
CA GLY A 98 1.43 13.01 30.28
C GLY A 98 1.11 13.92 29.11
N ASP A 99 0.80 13.34 27.94
CA ASP A 99 0.43 14.13 26.76
C ASP A 99 -1.00 14.69 26.82
N ASP A 100 -1.90 14.19 27.66
CA ASP A 100 -3.25 14.73 27.89
C ASP A 100 -4.16 14.73 26.65
N TRP A 101 -4.14 13.66 25.83
CA TRP A 101 -4.93 13.56 24.59
C TRP A 101 -6.43 13.50 24.87
N HIS A 102 -7.23 14.38 24.24
CA HIS A 102 -8.67 14.51 24.53
C HIS A 102 -9.52 14.16 23.32
N HIS A 103 -10.43 13.20 23.48
CA HIS A 103 -11.39 12.79 22.45
C HIS A 103 -12.81 13.19 22.87
N GLU A 104 -13.46 14.08 22.11
CA GLU A 104 -14.89 14.36 22.34
C GLU A 104 -15.73 13.24 21.71
N ILE A 105 -16.52 12.56 22.54
CA ILE A 105 -17.44 11.52 22.12
C ILE A 105 -18.87 12.09 22.13
N ILE A 106 -19.56 12.04 20.99
CA ILE A 106 -20.94 12.52 20.84
C ILE A 106 -21.82 11.45 20.22
N VAL A 107 -22.96 11.16 20.85
CA VAL A 107 -23.98 10.28 20.25
C VAL A 107 -24.69 11.00 19.10
N GLU A 108 -24.51 10.54 17.86
CA GLU A 108 -25.18 11.09 16.69
C GLU A 108 -26.54 10.44 16.42
N LYS A 109 -26.62 9.11 16.62
CA LYS A 109 -27.85 8.32 16.46
C LYS A 109 -27.93 7.19 17.49
N VAL A 110 -29.17 6.80 17.81
CA VAL A 110 -29.49 5.61 18.61
C VAL A 110 -30.41 4.75 17.75
N LEU A 111 -29.96 3.55 17.43
CA LEU A 111 -30.68 2.59 16.59
C LEU A 111 -31.33 1.52 17.48
N ARG A 112 -32.30 0.80 16.92
CA ARG A 112 -32.84 -0.39 17.59
C ARG A 112 -31.87 -1.53 17.39
N ASP A 113 -31.76 -2.35 18.42
CA ASP A 113 -31.05 -3.62 18.35
C ASP A 113 -31.64 -4.49 17.25
N ASP A 114 -30.82 -4.85 16.27
CA ASP A 114 -31.16 -5.78 15.19
C ASP A 114 -29.98 -6.72 15.02
N ALA A 115 -30.25 -8.02 14.97
CA ALA A 115 -29.23 -9.07 15.06
C ALA A 115 -28.28 -9.12 13.84
N ASP A 116 -28.58 -8.33 12.80
CA ASP A 116 -27.81 -8.26 11.55
C ASP A 116 -26.92 -6.99 11.47
N ILE A 117 -26.79 -6.21 12.56
CA ILE A 117 -25.97 -4.99 12.58
C ILE A 117 -24.61 -5.28 13.23
N GLN A 118 -23.55 -5.27 12.42
CA GLN A 118 -22.15 -5.43 12.86
C GLN A 118 -21.70 -4.27 13.76
N VAL A 119 -20.99 -4.61 14.83
CA VAL A 119 -20.38 -3.71 15.84
C VAL A 119 -19.16 -4.42 16.45
N PRO A 120 -18.06 -3.72 16.80
CA PRO A 120 -17.78 -2.34 16.45
C PRO A 120 -17.57 -2.17 14.94
N TYR A 121 -17.91 -0.99 14.41
CA TYR A 121 -17.80 -0.70 12.98
C TYR A 121 -17.58 0.79 12.72
N CYS A 122 -16.56 1.15 11.94
CA CYS A 122 -16.30 2.51 11.48
C CYS A 122 -17.14 2.86 10.25
N LEU A 123 -17.94 3.92 10.35
CA LEU A 123 -18.85 4.40 9.30
C LEU A 123 -18.22 5.46 8.40
N ASP A 124 -17.31 6.26 8.96
CA ASP A 124 -16.70 7.42 8.32
C ASP A 124 -15.50 7.87 9.16
N ALA A 125 -14.46 8.43 8.55
CA ALA A 125 -13.27 8.89 9.25
C ALA A 125 -12.61 10.04 8.49
N GLU A 126 -11.80 10.83 9.19
CA GLU A 126 -10.94 11.86 8.61
C GLU A 126 -9.67 11.98 9.45
N GLY A 127 -8.53 12.16 8.79
CA GLY A 127 -7.24 12.46 9.41
C GLY A 127 -6.60 11.26 10.11
N LEU A 128 -5.30 11.05 9.87
CA LEU A 128 -4.49 10.16 10.71
C LEU A 128 -4.30 10.78 12.09
N ALA A 129 -4.26 9.92 13.12
CA ALA A 129 -3.94 10.36 14.46
C ALA A 129 -2.43 10.62 14.56
N PRO A 130 -2.00 11.54 15.43
CA PRO A 130 -0.60 11.63 15.86
C PRO A 130 -0.17 10.33 16.54
N GLU A 131 1.10 9.98 16.47
CA GLU A 131 1.71 8.91 17.27
C GLU A 131 1.47 9.14 18.77
N GLU A 132 1.30 8.05 19.51
CA GLU A 132 1.35 8.02 20.98
C GLU A 132 2.69 8.63 21.44
N ASP A 133 2.75 9.40 22.53
CA ASP A 133 3.92 10.20 22.96
C ASP A 133 4.39 11.36 22.06
N SER A 134 3.71 11.66 20.94
CA SER A 134 4.18 12.69 20.01
C SER A 134 3.78 14.12 20.36
N ARG A 135 3.00 14.39 21.42
CA ARG A 135 2.37 15.72 21.58
C ARG A 135 3.37 16.83 21.78
N GLY A 136 4.44 16.58 22.53
CA GLY A 136 5.52 17.53 22.72
C GLY A 136 6.13 17.99 21.39
N ALA A 137 6.43 17.03 20.51
CA ALA A 137 6.99 17.26 19.18
C ALA A 137 5.97 17.89 18.20
N LEU A 138 4.70 17.49 18.30
CA LEU A 138 3.60 18.05 17.51
C LEU A 138 3.39 19.53 17.83
N LEU A 139 3.38 19.91 19.12
CA LEU A 139 3.19 21.29 19.56
C LEU A 139 4.42 22.16 19.31
N SER A 140 5.63 21.58 19.27
CA SER A 140 6.86 22.29 18.93
C SER A 140 7.03 22.50 17.41
N GLY A 141 6.28 21.75 16.59
CA GLY A 141 6.40 21.71 15.14
C GLY A 141 7.61 20.89 14.65
N GLU A 142 8.17 20.03 15.50
CA GLU A 142 9.23 19.07 15.14
C GLU A 142 8.65 17.80 14.49
N TYR A 143 7.36 17.56 14.70
CA TYR A 143 6.58 16.48 14.10
C TYR A 143 5.34 17.05 13.41
N GLU A 144 5.04 16.57 12.20
CA GLU A 144 3.81 16.86 11.48
C GLU A 144 3.17 15.52 11.10
N VAL A 145 1.88 15.37 11.40
CA VAL A 145 1.13 14.16 11.04
C VAL A 145 0.97 14.12 9.51
N GLU A 146 1.53 13.09 8.87
CA GLU A 146 1.38 12.90 7.44
C GLU A 146 -0.09 12.61 7.07
N GLN A 147 -0.60 13.21 5.99
CA GLN A 147 -2.00 13.07 5.56
C GLN A 147 -2.07 12.39 4.20
N TYR A 148 -1.56 11.16 4.14
CA TYR A 148 -1.51 10.37 2.90
C TYR A 148 -2.71 9.43 2.73
N LEU A 149 -3.40 9.06 3.82
CA LEU A 149 -4.60 8.23 3.78
C LEU A 149 -5.88 9.06 3.65
N SER A 150 -6.74 8.65 2.72
CA SER A 150 -8.10 9.18 2.65
C SER A 150 -8.96 8.63 3.79
N GLY A 151 -9.99 9.38 4.20
CA GLY A 151 -10.96 8.90 5.20
C GLY A 151 -11.57 7.53 4.88
N LYS A 152 -11.74 7.19 3.59
CA LYS A 152 -12.19 5.86 3.16
C LYS A 152 -11.18 4.75 3.44
N ALA A 153 -9.89 5.03 3.29
CA ALA A 153 -8.83 4.06 3.57
C ALA A 153 -8.77 3.76 5.07
N ILE A 154 -8.86 4.80 5.91
CA ILE A 154 -8.92 4.67 7.37
C ILE A 154 -10.14 3.82 7.79
N VAL A 155 -11.31 4.05 7.19
CA VAL A 155 -12.51 3.25 7.47
C VAL A 155 -12.33 1.77 7.12
N LEU A 156 -11.66 1.45 6.00
CA LEU A 156 -11.44 0.07 5.58
C LEU A 156 -10.48 -0.66 6.52
N ASP A 157 -9.39 0.02 6.88
CA ASP A 157 -8.39 -0.52 7.80
C ASP A 157 -9.01 -0.82 9.17
N LEU A 158 -9.66 0.16 9.79
CA LEU A 158 -10.29 0.00 11.10
C LEU A 158 -11.35 -1.11 11.15
N ASN A 159 -12.17 -1.23 10.10
CA ASN A 159 -13.17 -2.30 10.07
C ASN A 159 -12.54 -3.68 9.94
N SER A 160 -11.38 -3.79 9.30
CA SER A 160 -10.62 -5.05 9.25
C SER A 160 -10.06 -5.41 10.62
N GLN A 161 -9.56 -4.41 11.37
CA GLN A 161 -9.09 -4.62 12.75
C GLN A 161 -10.24 -5.02 13.70
N PHE A 162 -11.41 -4.38 13.60
CA PHE A 162 -12.58 -4.71 14.41
C PHE A 162 -13.13 -6.12 14.16
N GLU A 163 -13.02 -6.66 12.94
CA GLU A 163 -13.38 -8.05 12.65
C GLU A 163 -12.47 -9.06 13.37
N LEU A 164 -11.24 -8.67 13.73
CA LEU A 164 -10.28 -9.51 14.44
C LEU A 164 -10.38 -9.38 15.97
N TRP A 165 -11.04 -8.33 16.47
CA TRP A 165 -11.27 -8.07 17.90
C TRP A 165 -12.33 -8.99 18.52
N GLU A 166 -13.30 -9.51 17.73
CA GLU A 166 -14.39 -10.35 18.25
C GLU A 166 -14.03 -11.84 18.55
N ASP A 167 -12.79 -12.30 18.32
CA ASP A 167 -12.37 -13.71 18.58
C ASP A 167 -11.04 -13.83 19.39
N PRO A 168 -11.07 -13.55 20.70
CA PRO A 168 -9.89 -13.54 21.58
C PRO A 168 -9.46 -14.91 22.14
N ASP A 169 -10.12 -16.03 21.78
CA ASP A 169 -9.94 -17.34 22.43
C ASP A 169 -8.68 -18.15 21.98
N GLU A 170 -7.64 -17.52 21.43
CA GLU A 170 -6.33 -18.17 21.24
C GLU A 170 -5.32 -17.65 22.29
N ASP A 171 -5.47 -18.13 23.53
CA ASP A 171 -4.56 -17.94 24.68
C ASP A 171 -3.08 -18.00 24.25
N PHE A 172 -2.45 -16.83 24.10
CA PHE A 172 -1.00 -16.67 24.11
C PHE A 172 -0.69 -15.73 25.28
N PHE A 173 0.33 -16.09 26.05
CA PHE A 173 0.92 -15.33 27.16
C PHE A 173 0.21 -15.47 28.52
N THR A 174 0.82 -16.25 29.41
CA THR A 174 0.74 -16.00 30.86
C THR A 174 1.96 -16.50 31.64
N ASP A 175 2.74 -17.48 31.15
CA ASP A 175 3.81 -18.04 31.99
C ASP A 175 5.20 -17.34 31.84
N GLU A 176 5.57 -16.85 30.66
CA GLU A 176 6.92 -16.27 30.42
C GLU A 176 7.04 -14.78 30.83
N ILE A 177 5.93 -14.02 30.80
CA ILE A 177 5.90 -12.61 31.17
C ILE A 177 5.85 -12.45 32.69
N GLU A 178 5.08 -13.28 33.39
CA GLU A 178 5.06 -13.28 34.87
C GLU A 178 6.44 -13.65 35.45
N GLU A 179 7.16 -14.59 34.83
CA GLU A 179 8.49 -15.02 35.30
C GLU A 179 9.58 -13.94 35.05
N ALA A 180 9.43 -13.10 34.01
CA ALA A 180 10.33 -11.98 33.73
C ALA A 180 10.07 -10.76 34.63
N LEU A 181 8.80 -10.52 35.00
CA LEU A 181 8.42 -9.43 35.91
C LEU A 181 8.83 -9.72 37.37
N ASP A 182 8.86 -10.98 37.79
CA ASP A 182 9.24 -11.39 39.15
C ASP A 182 10.74 -11.19 39.48
N ASP A 183 11.59 -10.97 38.47
CA ASP A 183 13.04 -10.81 38.61
C ASP A 183 13.50 -9.33 38.64
N LEU A 184 12.59 -8.34 38.51
CA LEU A 184 12.90 -6.90 38.54
C LEU A 184 13.02 -6.36 39.98
N ASP A 185 14.04 -5.52 40.26
CA ASP A 185 14.30 -4.94 41.60
C ASP A 185 13.61 -3.56 41.73
N ASP A 186 12.87 -3.32 42.82
CA ASP A 186 11.94 -2.17 43.02
C ASP A 186 12.57 -0.75 42.85
N ASP A 187 13.90 -0.61 42.88
CA ASP A 187 14.58 0.69 42.91
C ASP A 187 14.96 1.24 41.52
N ASP A 188 14.97 0.41 40.45
CA ASP A 188 15.31 0.79 39.06
C ASP A 188 14.21 0.36 38.05
N PHE A 189 12.98 0.13 38.54
CA PHE A 189 11.85 -0.45 37.81
C PHE A 189 11.49 0.28 36.51
N ASP A 190 11.49 1.62 36.49
CA ASP A 190 11.08 2.38 35.29
C ASP A 190 12.12 2.28 34.15
N ASP A 191 13.42 2.40 34.45
CA ASP A 191 14.48 2.38 33.41
C ASP A 191 14.73 0.96 32.86
N GLU A 192 14.63 -0.08 33.72
CA GLU A 192 14.74 -1.49 33.27
C GLU A 192 13.47 -1.96 32.57
N MET A 193 12.29 -1.45 32.96
CA MET A 193 11.04 -1.76 32.28
C MET A 193 10.92 -1.07 30.93
N ASP A 194 11.40 0.16 30.76
CA ASP A 194 11.44 0.82 29.44
C ASP A 194 12.41 0.11 28.49
N GLU A 195 13.60 -0.32 28.94
CA GLU A 195 14.51 -1.14 28.12
C GLU A 195 13.92 -2.52 27.81
N LEU A 196 13.21 -3.14 28.76
CA LEU A 196 12.51 -4.41 28.54
C LEU A 196 11.30 -4.22 27.61
N ILE A 197 10.57 -3.10 27.68
CA ILE A 197 9.42 -2.78 26.85
C ILE A 197 9.86 -2.46 25.42
N ASP A 198 10.93 -1.71 25.22
CA ASP A 198 11.47 -1.48 23.87
C ASP A 198 12.06 -2.77 23.27
N GLU A 199 12.74 -3.60 24.07
CA GLU A 199 13.34 -4.86 23.59
C GLU A 199 12.29 -5.96 23.36
N PHE A 200 11.23 -6.04 24.17
CA PHE A 200 10.18 -7.05 24.06
C PHE A 200 8.90 -6.60 23.37
N PHE A 201 8.43 -5.36 23.52
CA PHE A 201 7.17 -4.89 22.91
C PHE A 201 7.44 -4.09 21.64
N GLY A 202 8.40 -3.16 21.60
CA GLY A 202 8.73 -2.38 20.39
C GLY A 202 9.20 -3.23 19.20
N HIS A 203 9.97 -4.29 19.46
CA HIS A 203 10.32 -5.27 18.42
C HIS A 203 9.20 -6.25 18.08
N MET A 204 8.20 -6.40 18.95
CA MET A 204 7.17 -7.44 18.89
C MET A 204 5.84 -6.91 18.39
N THR A 205 5.47 -5.64 18.54
CA THR A 205 4.29 -5.03 17.91
C THR A 205 4.51 -4.92 16.39
N ASP A 206 5.68 -4.41 15.99
CA ASP A 206 6.13 -4.40 14.59
C ASP A 206 6.30 -5.82 14.02
N HIS A 207 6.88 -6.77 14.78
CA HIS A 207 6.95 -8.18 14.34
C HIS A 207 5.60 -8.89 14.35
N ILE A 208 4.71 -8.67 15.31
CA ILE A 208 3.42 -9.40 15.41
C ILE A 208 2.49 -8.95 14.29
N HIS A 209 2.43 -7.64 13.99
CA HIS A 209 1.62 -7.15 12.87
C HIS A 209 2.18 -7.65 11.53
N THR A 210 3.50 -7.55 11.30
CA THR A 210 4.11 -8.14 10.09
C THR A 210 4.02 -9.67 10.03
N GLU A 211 4.19 -10.39 11.14
CA GLU A 211 4.13 -11.86 11.22
C GLU A 211 2.71 -12.38 10.96
N ARG A 212 1.67 -11.74 11.53
CA ARG A 212 0.26 -12.11 11.33
C ARG A 212 -0.22 -11.84 9.91
N GLU A 213 0.12 -10.69 9.34
CA GLU A 213 -0.24 -10.36 7.95
C GLU A 213 0.41 -11.31 6.94
N PHE A 214 1.71 -11.58 7.12
CA PHE A 214 2.40 -12.53 6.26
C PHE A 214 1.95 -13.97 6.50
N ASP A 215 1.55 -14.36 7.72
CA ASP A 215 0.96 -15.67 7.98
C ASP A 215 -0.33 -15.89 7.19
N GLU A 216 -1.27 -14.95 7.25
CA GLU A 216 -2.51 -15.03 6.46
C GLU A 216 -2.23 -15.02 4.95
N LEU A 217 -1.29 -14.18 4.51
CA LEU A 217 -0.85 -14.16 3.12
C LEU A 217 -0.27 -15.51 2.70
N TYR A 218 0.61 -16.10 3.50
CA TYR A 218 1.26 -17.37 3.19
C TYR A 218 0.30 -18.57 3.26
N GLU A 219 -0.70 -18.55 4.12
CA GLU A 219 -1.80 -19.53 4.06
C GLU A 219 -2.62 -19.33 2.78
N THR A 220 -2.93 -18.09 2.38
CA THR A 220 -3.59 -17.78 1.10
C THR A 220 -2.74 -18.24 -0.10
N VAL A 221 -1.41 -18.13 -0.02
CA VAL A 221 -0.47 -18.65 -1.03
C VAL A 221 -0.56 -20.18 -1.13
N LYS A 222 -0.70 -20.90 -0.01
CA LYS A 222 -0.92 -22.36 -0.04
C LYS A 222 -2.27 -22.70 -0.64
N GLU A 223 -3.32 -21.94 -0.34
CA GLU A 223 -4.64 -22.12 -0.94
C GLU A 223 -4.59 -21.91 -2.45
N PHE A 224 -3.95 -20.83 -2.90
CA PHE A 224 -3.69 -20.55 -4.31
C PHE A 224 -2.94 -21.70 -4.97
N TYR A 225 -1.82 -22.17 -4.38
CA TYR A 225 -1.06 -23.28 -4.94
C TYR A 225 -1.89 -24.56 -5.02
N LYS A 226 -2.64 -24.87 -3.96
CA LYS A 226 -3.49 -26.06 -3.88
C LYS A 226 -4.64 -26.00 -4.89
N ARG A 227 -5.19 -24.81 -5.13
CA ARG A 227 -6.25 -24.60 -6.12
C ARG A 227 -5.73 -24.71 -7.55
N ALA A 228 -4.46 -24.36 -7.79
CA ALA A 228 -3.84 -24.32 -9.10
C ALA A 228 -4.66 -23.54 -10.16
N PRO A 229 -4.93 -22.23 -9.97
CA PRO A 229 -5.71 -21.42 -10.91
C PRO A 229 -5.22 -21.46 -12.37
N TRP A 230 -3.93 -21.70 -12.57
CA TRP A 230 -3.29 -21.86 -13.88
C TRP A 230 -3.76 -23.09 -14.68
N GLU A 231 -4.54 -24.00 -14.09
CA GLU A 231 -5.21 -25.08 -14.83
C GLU A 231 -6.46 -24.58 -15.57
N ASP A 232 -7.05 -23.47 -15.13
CA ASP A 232 -8.30 -22.92 -15.66
C ASP A 232 -8.12 -21.56 -16.37
N LEU A 233 -6.96 -20.91 -16.22
CA LEU A 233 -6.64 -19.58 -16.76
C LEU A 233 -5.32 -19.57 -17.53
N ASP A 234 -5.32 -18.89 -18.67
CA ASP A 234 -4.12 -18.54 -19.43
C ASP A 234 -3.50 -17.22 -18.96
N VAL A 235 -2.19 -17.04 -19.19
CA VAL A 235 -1.44 -15.82 -18.79
C VAL A 235 -2.00 -14.53 -19.43
N ASP A 236 -2.61 -14.65 -20.61
CA ASP A 236 -3.23 -13.53 -21.34
C ASP A 236 -4.68 -13.26 -20.89
N GLN A 237 -5.25 -14.10 -20.00
CA GLN A 237 -6.57 -13.89 -19.40
C GLN A 237 -6.44 -13.06 -18.12
N VAL A 238 -6.34 -11.75 -18.32
CA VAL A 238 -6.16 -10.78 -17.22
C VAL A 238 -7.50 -10.41 -16.59
N PHE A 239 -7.56 -10.44 -15.26
CA PHE A 239 -8.67 -9.90 -14.48
C PHE A 239 -8.31 -8.55 -13.86
N TYR A 240 -9.33 -7.75 -13.54
CA TYR A 240 -9.21 -6.43 -12.95
C TYR A 240 -9.91 -6.39 -11.58
N VAL A 241 -9.31 -5.72 -10.60
CA VAL A 241 -9.89 -5.46 -9.29
C VAL A 241 -9.92 -3.96 -9.06
N ASP A 242 -11.10 -3.44 -8.73
CA ASP A 242 -11.30 -2.03 -8.43
C ASP A 242 -11.30 -1.80 -6.92
N TYR A 243 -10.31 -1.11 -6.39
CA TYR A 243 -10.29 -0.71 -4.98
C TYR A 243 -10.97 0.66 -4.75
N GLY A 244 -11.65 1.21 -5.77
CA GLY A 244 -12.35 2.50 -5.74
C GLY A 244 -11.44 3.73 -5.81
N VAL A 245 -10.16 3.60 -5.43
CA VAL A 245 -9.11 4.62 -5.54
C VAL A 245 -8.07 4.28 -6.61
N ALA A 246 -7.86 2.98 -6.84
CA ALA A 246 -6.91 2.47 -7.82
C ALA A 246 -7.41 1.13 -8.34
N GLY A 247 -7.12 0.89 -9.62
CA GLY A 247 -7.36 -0.37 -10.27
C GLY A 247 -6.11 -1.24 -10.30
N VAL A 248 -6.25 -2.54 -10.08
CA VAL A 248 -5.14 -3.49 -10.10
C VAL A 248 -5.47 -4.64 -11.05
N PHE A 249 -4.50 -5.05 -11.87
CA PHE A 249 -4.67 -6.12 -12.84
C PHE A 249 -3.92 -7.38 -12.36
N GLY A 250 -4.55 -8.54 -12.52
CA GLY A 250 -3.95 -9.83 -12.18
C GLY A 250 -3.82 -10.74 -13.40
N SER A 251 -2.67 -11.38 -13.55
CA SER A 251 -2.37 -12.38 -14.57
C SER A 251 -1.81 -13.64 -13.91
N VAL A 252 -2.51 -14.77 -14.09
CA VAL A 252 -2.10 -16.05 -13.51
C VAL A 252 -1.02 -16.69 -14.38
N LEU A 253 0.13 -17.00 -13.78
CA LEU A 253 1.24 -17.67 -14.44
C LEU A 253 1.10 -19.19 -14.27
N GLY A 254 1.44 -19.96 -15.31
CA GLY A 254 1.52 -21.42 -15.22
C GLY A 254 0.99 -22.19 -16.40
N SER A 255 0.25 -21.56 -17.32
CA SER A 255 -0.37 -22.29 -18.44
C SER A 255 0.66 -22.90 -19.42
N SER A 256 1.90 -22.38 -19.44
CA SER A 256 3.03 -22.97 -20.17
C SER A 256 3.68 -24.17 -19.48
N GLY A 257 3.39 -24.39 -18.19
CA GLY A 257 3.98 -25.44 -17.35
C GLY A 257 5.42 -25.19 -16.90
N VAL A 258 5.94 -23.96 -17.07
CA VAL A 258 7.32 -23.59 -16.70
C VAL A 258 7.38 -22.81 -15.40
N GLU A 259 6.63 -21.70 -15.31
CA GLU A 259 6.61 -20.81 -14.14
C GLU A 259 5.18 -20.69 -13.62
N PHE A 260 4.98 -20.95 -12.33
CA PHE A 260 3.66 -20.92 -11.70
C PHE A 260 3.61 -19.77 -10.70
N GLY A 261 2.49 -19.05 -10.68
CA GLY A 261 2.43 -17.82 -9.89
C GLY A 261 1.31 -16.86 -10.26
N LEU A 262 1.48 -15.62 -9.83
CA LEU A 262 0.59 -14.51 -10.11
C LEU A 262 1.43 -13.25 -10.35
N SER A 263 1.21 -12.57 -11.47
CA SER A 263 1.71 -11.21 -11.70
C SER A 263 0.59 -10.22 -11.44
N VAL A 264 0.90 -9.18 -10.68
CA VAL A 264 -0.02 -8.11 -10.28
C VAL A 264 0.52 -6.79 -10.83
N TYR A 265 -0.30 -6.05 -11.55
CA TYR A 265 0.08 -4.79 -12.18
C TYR A 265 -0.74 -3.64 -11.62
N SER A 266 -0.04 -2.61 -11.14
CA SER A 266 -0.67 -1.50 -10.44
C SER A 266 -1.08 -0.39 -11.40
N GLY A 267 -2.37 -0.07 -11.43
CA GLY A 267 -2.92 1.12 -12.07
C GLY A 267 -2.69 1.21 -13.58
N PRO A 268 -2.88 2.42 -14.14
CA PRO A 268 -2.70 2.72 -15.56
C PRO A 268 -1.32 2.35 -16.12
N ASN A 269 -0.25 2.63 -15.36
CA ASN A 269 1.13 2.37 -15.80
C ASN A 269 1.44 0.88 -15.87
N GLY A 270 0.98 0.10 -14.87
CA GLY A 270 1.09 -1.36 -14.90
C GLY A 270 0.35 -1.97 -16.07
N TRP A 271 -0.87 -1.48 -16.37
CA TRP A 271 -1.61 -1.89 -17.56
C TRP A 271 -0.87 -1.57 -18.86
N LEU A 272 -0.34 -0.35 -19.01
CA LEU A 272 0.42 0.05 -20.20
C LEU A 272 1.65 -0.84 -20.41
N ALA A 273 2.44 -1.07 -19.36
CA ALA A 273 3.63 -1.92 -19.41
C ALA A 273 3.27 -3.35 -19.83
N MET A 274 2.24 -3.93 -19.21
CA MET A 274 1.75 -5.26 -19.56
C MET A 274 1.20 -5.31 -20.99
N ASN A 275 0.35 -4.37 -21.39
CA ASN A 275 -0.25 -4.32 -22.72
C ASN A 275 0.83 -4.20 -23.81
N GLU A 276 1.85 -3.37 -23.62
CA GLU A 276 2.98 -3.28 -24.54
C GLU A 276 3.79 -4.58 -24.60
N LEU A 277 4.03 -5.24 -23.46
CA LEU A 277 4.71 -6.55 -23.40
C LEU A 277 3.91 -7.63 -24.15
N MET A 278 2.62 -7.80 -23.82
CA MET A 278 1.76 -8.86 -24.36
C MET A 278 1.46 -8.66 -25.84
N THR A 279 1.40 -7.42 -26.32
CA THR A 279 1.20 -7.11 -27.75
C THR A 279 2.51 -7.10 -28.55
N GLY A 280 3.66 -7.35 -27.92
CA GLY A 280 4.98 -7.35 -28.57
C GLY A 280 5.44 -5.95 -29.02
N ARG A 281 4.87 -4.89 -28.46
CA ARG A 281 5.27 -3.49 -28.70
C ARG A 281 6.46 -3.05 -27.85
N MET A 282 6.83 -3.84 -26.84
CA MET A 282 7.99 -3.62 -26.00
C MET A 282 8.97 -4.80 -26.08
N LYS A 283 10.27 -4.50 -26.10
CA LYS A 283 11.31 -5.51 -25.89
C LYS A 283 11.31 -5.97 -24.43
N GLN A 284 11.51 -7.26 -24.20
CA GLN A 284 11.53 -7.84 -22.85
C GLN A 284 12.54 -7.15 -21.91
N GLU A 285 13.69 -6.71 -22.41
CA GLU A 285 14.70 -5.98 -21.62
C GLU A 285 14.25 -4.60 -21.13
N HIS A 286 13.26 -3.98 -21.79
CA HIS A 286 12.68 -2.70 -21.33
C HIS A 286 11.68 -2.88 -20.20
N PHE A 287 11.15 -4.10 -20.03
CA PHE A 287 10.03 -4.35 -19.14
C PHE A 287 10.35 -4.01 -17.68
N ILE A 288 11.57 -4.32 -17.21
CA ILE A 288 11.99 -3.98 -15.84
C ILE A 288 11.93 -2.47 -15.55
N TYR A 289 12.07 -1.62 -16.57
CA TYR A 289 12.02 -0.16 -16.45
C TYR A 289 10.62 0.44 -16.50
N LYS A 290 9.59 -0.39 -16.75
CA LYS A 290 8.18 0.02 -16.74
C LYS A 290 7.33 -0.81 -15.79
N ASN A 291 7.79 -1.98 -15.39
CA ASN A 291 7.07 -2.89 -14.53
C ASN A 291 6.91 -2.28 -13.13
N SER A 292 5.67 -2.08 -12.72
CA SER A 292 5.29 -1.65 -11.38
C SER A 292 4.15 -2.53 -10.89
N GLY A 293 4.37 -3.17 -9.74
CA GLY A 293 3.40 -4.06 -9.15
C GLY A 293 4.02 -5.15 -8.30
N LEU A 294 3.31 -6.26 -8.14
CA LEU A 294 3.65 -7.35 -7.22
C LEU A 294 3.75 -8.66 -7.98
N GLY A 295 4.39 -9.66 -7.38
CA GLY A 295 4.34 -11.00 -7.95
C GLY A 295 4.56 -12.10 -6.94
N LEU A 296 3.98 -13.25 -7.25
CA LEU A 296 4.26 -14.53 -6.63
C LEU A 296 4.83 -15.45 -7.69
N MET A 297 5.95 -16.11 -7.39
CA MET A 297 6.44 -17.26 -8.14
C MET A 297 6.70 -18.43 -7.19
N PHE A 298 6.57 -19.65 -7.67
CA PHE A 298 7.00 -20.85 -6.92
C PHE A 298 8.33 -21.39 -7.45
N CYS A 299 9.28 -21.59 -6.55
CA CYS A 299 10.63 -22.03 -6.86
C CYS A 299 11.08 -23.24 -6.03
N ASP A 300 12.26 -23.76 -6.34
CA ASP A 300 12.98 -24.70 -5.48
C ASP A 300 13.63 -23.96 -4.30
N ARG A 301 13.81 -24.63 -3.16
CA ARG A 301 14.35 -23.98 -1.96
C ARG A 301 15.74 -23.37 -2.20
N GLU A 302 16.56 -24.02 -3.03
CA GLU A 302 17.91 -23.55 -3.35
C GLU A 302 17.92 -22.29 -4.23
N GLU A 303 16.79 -21.95 -4.85
CA GLU A 303 16.64 -20.78 -5.73
C GLU A 303 16.17 -19.54 -4.96
N LEU A 304 15.71 -19.70 -3.72
CA LEU A 304 15.20 -18.62 -2.91
C LEU A 304 16.35 -17.76 -2.34
N PRO A 305 16.42 -16.45 -2.65
CA PRO A 305 17.46 -15.58 -2.11
C PRO A 305 17.32 -15.42 -0.58
N VAL A 306 18.41 -15.02 0.08
CA VAL A 306 18.51 -15.00 1.55
C VAL A 306 17.44 -14.12 2.20
N ASP A 307 17.18 -12.93 1.63
CA ASP A 307 16.23 -11.99 2.22
C ASP A 307 14.76 -12.47 2.09
N TYR A 308 14.41 -13.11 0.98
CA TYR A 308 13.11 -13.78 0.81
C TYR A 308 12.95 -14.96 1.77
N TYR A 309 14.03 -15.72 1.97
CA TYR A 309 14.04 -16.82 2.93
C TYR A 309 13.88 -16.32 4.38
N ARG A 310 14.44 -15.16 4.72
CA ARG A 310 14.31 -14.52 6.04
C ARG A 310 12.84 -14.14 6.30
N GLN A 311 12.20 -13.46 5.34
CA GLN A 311 10.78 -13.10 5.41
C GLN A 311 9.87 -14.33 5.59
N LEU A 312 10.14 -15.43 4.88
CA LEU A 312 9.41 -16.68 5.09
C LEU A 312 9.63 -17.33 6.47
N LYS A 313 10.75 -17.01 7.12
CA LYS A 313 11.14 -17.62 8.39
C LYS A 313 10.54 -16.93 9.59
N GLU A 314 10.28 -15.64 9.46
CA GLU A 314 9.54 -14.82 10.43
C GLU A 314 8.09 -15.32 10.55
N SER A 315 7.44 -15.66 9.43
CA SER A 315 6.12 -16.32 9.42
C SER A 315 6.10 -17.69 10.14
N ARG A 316 4.98 -18.06 10.75
CA ARG A 316 4.70 -19.40 11.33
C ARG A 316 4.40 -20.44 10.26
N VAL A 317 4.04 -20.00 9.05
CA VAL A 317 3.68 -20.85 7.93
C VAL A 317 4.91 -21.58 7.37
N ARG A 318 4.77 -22.89 7.13
CA ARG A 318 5.88 -23.75 6.66
C ARG A 318 5.64 -24.29 5.25
N PHE A 319 6.63 -24.08 4.38
CA PHE A 319 6.66 -24.60 3.01
C PHE A 319 7.62 -25.78 2.89
N HIS A 320 7.24 -26.78 2.10
CA HIS A 320 8.02 -28.00 1.90
C HIS A 320 7.81 -28.55 0.48
N GLY A 321 8.85 -29.21 -0.03
CA GLY A 321 8.81 -29.86 -1.33
C GLY A 321 9.39 -29.00 -2.45
N ARG A 322 9.62 -29.65 -3.59
CA ARG A 322 10.21 -29.08 -4.79
C ARG A 322 9.17 -28.21 -5.53
N GLY A 323 9.56 -27.03 -6.01
CA GLY A 323 8.70 -26.11 -6.77
C GLY A 323 7.53 -25.57 -5.96
N LYS A 324 7.71 -25.39 -4.65
CA LYS A 324 6.65 -25.01 -3.69
C LYS A 324 7.04 -23.86 -2.78
N TRP A 325 8.25 -23.32 -2.93
CA TRP A 325 8.73 -22.20 -2.13
C TRP A 325 8.24 -20.92 -2.77
N PRO A 326 7.39 -20.13 -2.08
CA PRO A 326 6.91 -18.90 -2.65
C PRO A 326 8.01 -17.84 -2.62
N LEU A 327 8.11 -17.11 -3.72
CA LEU A 327 8.95 -15.95 -3.90
C LEU A 327 7.99 -14.80 -4.17
N LEU A 328 7.71 -14.01 -3.12
CA LEU A 328 6.84 -12.85 -3.15
C LEU A 328 7.67 -11.59 -3.38
N SER A 329 7.42 -10.87 -4.47
CA SER A 329 8.24 -9.73 -4.90
C SER A 329 7.44 -8.44 -5.05
N THR A 330 8.08 -7.33 -4.69
CA THR A 330 7.71 -5.98 -5.15
C THR A 330 8.55 -5.59 -6.37
N TYR A 331 7.91 -5.07 -7.40
CA TYR A 331 8.55 -4.56 -8.62
C TYR A 331 8.40 -3.06 -8.71
N ASP A 332 9.54 -2.36 -8.69
CA ASP A 332 9.61 -0.93 -8.96
C ASP A 332 10.39 -0.67 -10.24
N PRO A 333 9.93 0.25 -11.11
CA PRO A 333 10.56 0.53 -12.39
C PRO A 333 12.07 0.80 -12.27
N GLY A 334 12.87 -0.03 -12.94
CA GLY A 334 14.33 0.07 -13.03
C GLY A 334 15.08 -0.55 -11.84
N TYR A 335 14.39 -0.98 -10.78
CA TYR A 335 15.00 -1.62 -9.63
C TYR A 335 15.05 -3.15 -9.77
N VAL A 336 16.04 -3.79 -9.15
CA VAL A 336 16.06 -5.25 -8.98
C VAL A 336 14.86 -5.65 -8.11
N PRO A 337 14.15 -6.75 -8.39
CA PRO A 337 13.05 -7.21 -7.53
C PRO A 337 13.49 -7.36 -6.07
N ALA A 338 12.64 -6.91 -5.15
CA ALA A 338 12.86 -7.01 -3.70
C ALA A 338 11.79 -7.91 -3.07
N PRO A 339 12.00 -8.43 -1.84
CA PRO A 339 10.92 -9.08 -1.09
C PRO A 339 9.68 -8.19 -1.03
N LEU A 340 8.51 -8.81 -0.95
CA LEU A 340 7.25 -8.09 -0.86
C LEU A 340 7.26 -7.18 0.37
N GLN A 341 6.87 -5.93 0.19
CA GLN A 341 6.76 -4.97 1.28
C GLN A 341 5.46 -5.19 2.08
N VAL A 342 5.48 -4.85 3.36
CA VAL A 342 4.39 -5.10 4.32
C VAL A 342 3.10 -4.43 3.85
N GLU A 343 3.20 -3.17 3.42
CA GLU A 343 2.09 -2.34 2.97
C GLU A 343 1.41 -2.92 1.71
N SER A 344 2.09 -3.83 1.01
CA SER A 344 1.58 -4.53 -0.18
C SER A 344 1.05 -5.95 0.11
N ALA A 345 1.20 -6.46 1.33
CA ALA A 345 0.81 -7.81 1.71
C ALA A 345 -0.71 -8.03 1.55
N MET A 346 -1.53 -7.07 1.99
CA MET A 346 -2.99 -7.13 1.86
C MET A 346 -3.43 -7.17 0.39
N VAL A 347 -2.89 -6.28 -0.46
CA VAL A 347 -3.20 -6.27 -1.90
C VAL A 347 -2.81 -7.60 -2.53
N MET A 348 -1.65 -8.15 -2.20
CA MET A 348 -1.22 -9.45 -2.71
C MET A 348 -2.18 -10.58 -2.27
N LYS A 349 -2.59 -10.58 -0.99
CA LYS A 349 -3.55 -11.54 -0.43
C LYS A 349 -4.88 -11.51 -1.18
N ASP A 350 -5.43 -10.32 -1.40
CA ASP A 350 -6.68 -10.13 -2.13
C ASP A 350 -6.56 -10.56 -3.59
N MET A 351 -5.47 -10.18 -4.26
CA MET A 351 -5.23 -10.57 -5.65
C MET A 351 -5.13 -12.10 -5.81
N LEU A 352 -4.55 -12.83 -4.84
CA LEU A 352 -4.57 -14.30 -4.84
C LEU A 352 -5.99 -14.85 -4.70
N LYS A 353 -6.80 -14.30 -3.80
CA LYS A 353 -8.21 -14.69 -3.62
C LYS A 353 -9.04 -14.42 -4.88
N PHE A 354 -8.85 -13.27 -5.53
CA PHE A 354 -9.52 -12.94 -6.79
C PHE A 354 -9.05 -13.81 -7.96
N ALA A 355 -7.78 -14.19 -8.01
CA ALA A 355 -7.29 -15.14 -8.99
C ALA A 355 -7.94 -16.53 -8.83
N ILE A 356 -8.10 -17.01 -7.59
CA ILE A 356 -8.85 -18.23 -7.29
C ILE A 356 -10.31 -18.08 -7.76
N LYS A 357 -10.97 -16.97 -7.40
CA LYS A 357 -12.36 -16.69 -7.79
C LYS A 357 -12.52 -16.64 -9.32
N ALA A 358 -11.60 -16.00 -10.04
CA ALA A 358 -11.59 -15.94 -11.49
C ALA A 358 -11.46 -17.34 -12.12
N ALA A 359 -10.57 -18.18 -11.60
CA ALA A 359 -10.43 -19.57 -12.05
C ALA A 359 -11.68 -20.42 -11.74
N ASP A 360 -12.32 -20.23 -10.59
CA ASP A 360 -13.57 -20.91 -10.26
C ASP A 360 -14.72 -20.49 -11.17
N LEU A 361 -14.80 -19.20 -11.51
CA LEU A 361 -15.75 -18.68 -12.49
C LEU A 361 -15.50 -19.31 -13.87
N ALA A 362 -14.25 -19.32 -14.34
CA ALA A 362 -13.84 -19.98 -15.59
C ALA A 362 -14.28 -21.44 -15.63
N LYS A 363 -13.97 -22.19 -14.56
CA LYS A 363 -14.31 -23.61 -14.41
C LYS A 363 -15.81 -23.88 -14.37
N SER A 364 -16.60 -22.94 -13.81
CA SER A 364 -18.06 -23.01 -13.80
C SER A 364 -18.72 -22.64 -15.14
N GLY A 365 -17.92 -22.20 -16.11
CA GLY A 365 -18.35 -21.87 -17.47
C GLY A 365 -18.59 -20.38 -17.72
N LYS A 366 -18.27 -19.50 -16.78
CA LYS A 366 -18.22 -18.05 -17.04
C LYS A 366 -16.98 -17.75 -17.89
N ALA A 367 -17.14 -16.93 -18.92
CA ALA A 367 -16.00 -16.55 -19.75
C ALA A 367 -15.07 -15.62 -18.97
N VAL A 368 -13.76 -15.88 -19.06
CA VAL A 368 -12.73 -14.92 -18.66
C VAL A 368 -12.12 -14.39 -19.95
N PRO A 369 -12.34 -13.11 -20.30
CA PRO A 369 -11.91 -12.58 -21.59
C PRO A 369 -10.38 -12.59 -21.80
N TYR A 370 -9.98 -12.44 -23.06
CA TYR A 370 -8.60 -12.16 -23.46
C TYR A 370 -8.52 -10.66 -23.81
N PRO A 371 -8.25 -9.76 -22.85
CA PRO A 371 -8.41 -8.32 -23.07
C PRO A 371 -7.62 -7.78 -24.27
N PHE A 372 -6.44 -8.34 -24.56
CA PHE A 372 -5.62 -7.94 -25.71
C PHE A 372 -6.26 -8.28 -27.07
N GLU A 373 -7.24 -9.18 -27.10
CA GLU A 373 -8.00 -9.54 -28.29
C GLU A 373 -9.40 -8.94 -28.28
N THR A 374 -10.10 -9.03 -27.14
CA THR A 374 -11.54 -8.71 -27.03
C THR A 374 -11.80 -7.29 -26.53
N HIS A 375 -10.81 -6.62 -25.94
CA HIS A 375 -10.95 -5.33 -25.25
C HIS A 375 -11.95 -5.37 -24.08
N GLU A 376 -12.14 -6.55 -23.49
CA GLU A 376 -13.03 -6.78 -22.35
C GLU A 376 -12.24 -7.42 -21.20
N PHE A 377 -12.68 -7.19 -19.97
CA PHE A 377 -12.10 -7.73 -18.74
C PHE A 377 -13.14 -8.47 -17.91
N LEU A 378 -12.69 -9.47 -17.14
CA LEU A 378 -13.40 -9.85 -15.93
C LEU A 378 -12.99 -8.88 -14.82
N CYS A 379 -13.97 -8.12 -14.29
CA CYS A 379 -13.74 -7.14 -13.24
C CYS A 379 -14.38 -7.59 -11.92
N PHE A 380 -13.68 -7.35 -10.82
CA PHE A 380 -14.21 -7.42 -9.48
C PHE A 380 -14.34 -6.00 -8.94
N VAL A 381 -15.58 -5.58 -8.67
CA VAL A 381 -15.88 -4.20 -8.24
C VAL A 381 -16.69 -4.24 -6.94
N PRO A 382 -16.33 -3.46 -5.91
CA PRO A 382 -17.07 -3.44 -4.65
C PRO A 382 -18.43 -2.81 -4.87
N ASN A 383 -19.48 -3.48 -4.38
CA ASN A 383 -20.82 -2.93 -4.41
C ASN A 383 -20.90 -1.71 -3.49
N GLU A 384 -21.27 -0.54 -4.03
CA GLU A 384 -21.30 0.75 -3.30
C GLU A 384 -22.09 0.74 -1.99
N LYS A 385 -23.03 -0.19 -1.80
CA LYS A 385 -23.87 -0.26 -0.60
C LYS A 385 -23.40 -1.28 0.42
N THR A 386 -22.73 -2.33 -0.03
CA THR A 386 -22.39 -3.49 0.81
C THR A 386 -20.89 -3.71 0.97
N GLY A 387 -20.05 -3.06 0.15
CA GLY A 387 -18.60 -3.28 0.12
C GLY A 387 -18.19 -4.62 -0.51
N VAL A 388 -19.12 -5.58 -0.66
CA VAL A 388 -18.85 -6.89 -1.23
C VAL A 388 -18.52 -6.80 -2.71
N TYR A 389 -17.44 -7.45 -3.13
CA TYR A 389 -17.01 -7.49 -4.52
C TYR A 389 -17.90 -8.35 -5.41
N GLU A 390 -18.48 -7.71 -6.43
CA GLU A 390 -19.26 -8.33 -7.49
C GLU A 390 -18.41 -8.55 -8.75
N ASP A 391 -18.68 -9.63 -9.47
CA ASP A 391 -18.00 -9.95 -10.74
C ASP A 391 -18.82 -9.50 -11.96
N LEU A 392 -18.26 -8.58 -12.75
CA LEU A 392 -18.88 -8.01 -13.94
C LEU A 392 -17.91 -8.03 -15.14
N TYR A 393 -18.44 -7.77 -16.34
CA TYR A 393 -17.60 -7.56 -17.52
C TYR A 393 -17.34 -6.07 -17.68
N GLY A 394 -16.06 -5.70 -17.74
CA GLY A 394 -15.60 -4.35 -18.06
C GLY A 394 -15.00 -4.27 -19.45
N ASP A 395 -14.78 -3.05 -19.93
CA ASP A 395 -14.10 -2.73 -21.19
C ASP A 395 -13.03 -1.66 -20.96
N TYR A 396 -12.33 -1.26 -22.03
CA TYR A 396 -11.27 -0.26 -21.93
C TYR A 396 -11.83 1.13 -21.57
N ASP A 397 -13.06 1.46 -21.96
CA ASP A 397 -13.73 2.72 -21.59
C ASP A 397 -13.94 2.81 -20.06
N MET A 398 -14.07 1.68 -19.36
CA MET A 398 -14.07 1.67 -17.89
C MET A 398 -12.72 2.06 -17.30
N LEU A 399 -11.63 1.70 -17.98
CA LEU A 399 -10.30 2.09 -17.58
C LEU A 399 -10.05 3.59 -17.86
N GLU A 400 -10.69 4.20 -18.86
CA GLU A 400 -10.63 5.66 -19.15
C GLU A 400 -11.21 6.55 -18.04
N LYS A 401 -12.01 5.99 -17.12
CA LYS A 401 -12.52 6.70 -15.94
C LYS A 401 -11.54 6.68 -14.76
N VAL A 402 -10.62 5.72 -14.74
CA VAL A 402 -9.37 5.88 -14.01
C VAL A 402 -8.59 6.89 -14.83
N GLU A 403 -7.98 7.91 -14.23
CA GLU A 403 -7.10 8.80 -14.98
C GLU A 403 -5.93 7.97 -15.55
N PHE A 404 -6.10 7.33 -16.71
CA PHE A 404 -5.01 7.27 -17.66
C PHE A 404 -4.61 8.71 -17.82
N ILE A 405 -3.36 9.01 -17.53
CA ILE A 405 -2.82 10.33 -17.78
C ILE A 405 -2.84 10.52 -19.32
N GLU A 406 -4.00 10.87 -19.88
CA GLU A 406 -4.17 11.37 -21.23
C GLU A 406 -4.06 12.90 -21.25
N GLU A 407 -4.27 13.58 -20.11
CA GLU A 407 -3.91 15.00 -19.94
C GLU A 407 -2.46 15.15 -19.44
N GLY A 408 -1.51 14.55 -20.18
CA GLY A 408 -0.08 14.68 -19.91
C GLY A 408 0.70 13.39 -20.12
N GLY A 409 0.36 12.61 -21.17
CA GLY A 409 0.94 11.30 -21.46
C GLY A 409 2.43 11.27 -21.16
N PHE A 410 2.90 10.23 -20.46
CA PHE A 410 4.28 10.03 -19.97
C PHE A 410 5.21 11.14 -20.45
N LYS A 411 5.27 12.26 -19.72
CA LYS A 411 6.10 13.38 -20.17
C LYS A 411 7.53 12.90 -20.16
N VAL A 412 8.02 12.57 -21.36
CA VAL A 412 9.36 12.06 -21.58
C VAL A 412 10.40 13.12 -21.18
N ILE A 413 9.97 14.39 -21.19
CA ILE A 413 10.72 15.57 -20.80
C ILE A 413 9.73 16.67 -20.36
N SER A 414 10.15 17.63 -19.54
CA SER A 414 9.27 18.72 -19.07
C SER A 414 9.08 19.84 -20.11
N GLU A 415 7.99 20.61 -19.97
CA GLU A 415 7.69 21.76 -20.85
C GLU A 415 8.76 22.86 -20.75
N GLU A 416 9.28 23.08 -19.54
CA GLU A 416 10.37 24.02 -19.30
C GLU A 416 11.59 23.65 -20.13
N GLU A 417 11.87 22.35 -20.22
CA GLU A 417 13.01 21.82 -20.90
C GLU A 417 12.82 21.79 -22.43
N ILE A 418 11.62 21.46 -22.92
CA ILE A 418 11.23 21.68 -24.32
C ILE A 418 11.48 23.13 -24.72
N SER A 419 10.93 24.09 -23.94
CA SER A 419 11.08 25.52 -24.22
C SER A 419 12.53 26.01 -24.11
N ARG A 420 13.39 25.31 -23.37
CA ARG A 420 14.83 25.60 -23.30
C ARG A 420 15.54 25.09 -24.54
N LEU A 421 15.30 23.85 -24.93
CA LEU A 421 15.89 23.22 -26.11
C LEU A 421 15.55 23.97 -27.40
N GLU A 422 14.29 24.43 -27.55
CA GLU A 422 13.85 25.25 -28.69
C GLU A 422 14.68 26.52 -28.90
N LYS A 423 15.18 27.12 -27.81
CA LYS A 423 15.92 28.38 -27.83
C LYS A 423 17.41 28.21 -28.14
N LEU A 424 17.91 26.97 -28.12
CA LEU A 424 19.32 26.71 -28.37
C LEU A 424 19.67 26.94 -29.86
N PRO A 425 20.86 27.49 -30.14
CA PRO A 425 21.35 27.59 -31.51
C PRO A 425 21.50 26.20 -32.12
N LYS A 426 21.22 26.09 -33.41
CA LYS A 426 21.22 24.80 -34.12
C LYS A 426 22.61 24.42 -34.66
N THR A 427 22.88 23.12 -34.77
CA THR A 427 24.09 22.58 -35.40
C THR A 427 23.76 21.60 -36.52
N THR A 428 24.52 21.66 -37.61
CA THR A 428 24.35 20.77 -38.78
C THR A 428 25.04 19.42 -38.62
N THR A 429 25.81 19.25 -37.53
CA THR A 429 26.43 17.96 -37.19
C THR A 429 25.34 16.97 -36.81
N VAL A 430 25.38 15.78 -37.39
CA VAL A 430 24.37 14.74 -37.18
C VAL A 430 24.88 13.77 -36.11
N TYR A 431 24.02 13.43 -35.17
CA TYR A 431 24.33 12.50 -34.10
C TYR A 431 23.42 11.28 -34.14
N ASP A 432 23.93 10.17 -33.62
CA ASP A 432 23.25 8.89 -33.46
C ASP A 432 23.17 8.60 -31.96
N LEU A 433 21.94 8.51 -31.45
CA LEU A 433 21.64 8.28 -30.05
C LEU A 433 21.08 6.87 -29.90
N SER A 434 21.60 6.14 -28.93
CA SER A 434 21.15 4.80 -28.59
C SER A 434 21.22 4.58 -27.09
N LEU A 435 20.44 3.63 -26.59
CA LEU A 435 20.50 3.19 -25.20
C LEU A 435 21.16 1.83 -25.10
N GLN A 436 21.89 1.62 -24.02
CA GLN A 436 22.37 0.31 -23.60
C GLN A 436 21.90 0.04 -22.18
N PHE A 437 21.26 -1.10 -21.98
CA PHE A 437 20.74 -1.53 -20.67
C PHE A 437 21.82 -2.32 -19.93
N SER A 438 22.12 -1.91 -18.69
CA SER A 438 23.04 -2.66 -17.83
C SER A 438 22.33 -3.88 -17.26
N ASN A 439 23.00 -5.04 -17.29
CA ASN A 439 22.58 -6.22 -16.53
C ASN A 439 23.27 -6.29 -15.16
N ASP A 440 24.21 -5.38 -14.90
CA ASP A 440 24.93 -5.28 -13.64
C ASP A 440 24.20 -4.27 -12.74
N PRO A 441 23.62 -4.70 -11.61
CA PRO A 441 22.93 -3.82 -10.69
C PRO A 441 23.91 -2.95 -9.92
N VAL A 442 23.47 -1.72 -9.63
CA VAL A 442 24.24 -0.68 -8.95
C VAL A 442 23.47 -0.20 -7.73
N GLN A 443 24.19 0.17 -6.67
CA GLN A 443 23.65 0.79 -5.46
C GLN A 443 24.32 2.15 -5.27
N GLU A 444 23.57 3.17 -4.84
CA GLU A 444 24.16 4.47 -4.51
C GLU A 444 24.84 4.45 -3.15
N LYS A 445 24.18 3.87 -2.15
CA LYS A 445 24.71 3.64 -0.80
C LYS A 445 24.60 2.17 -0.42
N GLU A 446 25.43 1.78 0.55
CA GLU A 446 25.35 0.45 1.15
C GLU A 446 23.99 0.28 1.84
N GLY A 447 23.28 -0.79 1.51
CA GLY A 447 21.92 -1.05 2.00
C GLY A 447 20.79 -0.59 1.05
N ASP A 448 21.06 0.29 0.10
CA ASP A 448 20.05 0.72 -0.87
C ASP A 448 19.62 -0.45 -1.77
N ARG A 449 18.36 -0.44 -2.20
CA ARG A 449 17.87 -1.38 -3.21
C ARG A 449 18.65 -1.19 -4.52
N PRO A 450 19.29 -2.24 -5.06
CA PRO A 450 20.00 -2.12 -6.32
C PRO A 450 19.07 -1.78 -7.48
N TYR A 451 19.56 -0.98 -8.42
CA TYR A 451 18.87 -0.66 -9.68
C TYR A 451 19.74 -0.98 -10.89
N LEU A 452 19.11 -1.14 -12.05
CA LEU A 452 19.80 -1.38 -13.31
C LEU A 452 19.92 -0.05 -14.07
N PRO A 453 21.12 0.55 -14.21
CA PRO A 453 21.26 1.80 -14.93
C PRO A 453 21.01 1.64 -16.43
N ILE A 454 20.56 2.71 -17.08
CA ILE A 454 20.51 2.86 -18.53
C ILE A 454 21.70 3.72 -18.95
N VAL A 455 22.46 3.28 -19.96
CA VAL A 455 23.56 4.07 -20.52
C VAL A 455 23.10 4.71 -21.83
N GLY A 456 23.00 6.04 -21.81
CA GLY A 456 22.81 6.83 -23.02
C GLY A 456 24.11 6.96 -23.79
N LEU A 457 24.10 6.66 -25.08
CA LEU A 457 25.28 6.72 -25.94
C LEU A 457 25.04 7.71 -27.08
N VAL A 458 26.04 8.56 -27.34
CA VAL A 458 26.03 9.51 -28.45
C VAL A 458 27.24 9.29 -29.35
N LYS A 459 26.96 9.15 -30.63
CA LYS A 459 27.95 9.01 -31.69
C LYS A 459 27.78 10.12 -32.73
N GLU A 460 28.89 10.68 -33.19
CA GLU A 460 28.89 11.75 -34.19
C GLU A 460 29.04 11.16 -35.61
N GLN A 461 28.16 11.48 -36.55
CA GLN A 461 28.26 10.98 -37.92
C GLN A 461 29.17 11.89 -38.78
N PRO A 462 30.00 11.33 -39.69
CA PRO A 462 30.17 9.91 -40.05
C PRO A 462 31.24 9.17 -39.23
N ALA A 463 31.76 9.81 -38.18
CA ALA A 463 32.83 9.28 -37.36
C ALA A 463 32.33 8.11 -36.51
N ASP A 464 32.89 6.91 -36.70
CA ASP A 464 32.44 5.70 -35.99
C ASP A 464 32.90 5.64 -34.51
N TYR A 465 33.08 6.79 -33.84
CA TYR A 465 33.51 6.88 -32.43
C TYR A 465 32.45 7.56 -31.54
N PHE A 466 32.29 7.04 -30.33
CA PHE A 466 31.43 7.64 -29.30
C PHE A 466 32.03 8.95 -28.80
N ILE A 467 31.21 10.00 -28.75
CA ILE A 467 31.62 11.34 -28.30
C ILE A 467 31.09 11.67 -26.90
N HIS A 468 30.07 10.96 -26.44
CA HIS A 468 29.48 11.15 -25.13
C HIS A 468 28.78 9.86 -24.68
N HIS A 469 28.79 9.64 -23.38
CA HIS A 469 27.92 8.68 -22.71
C HIS A 469 27.44 9.32 -21.40
N THR A 470 26.26 8.92 -20.98
CA THR A 470 25.66 9.32 -19.71
C THR A 470 25.09 8.06 -19.03
N VAL A 471 25.26 7.95 -17.71
CA VAL A 471 24.70 6.84 -16.92
C VAL A 471 23.48 7.39 -16.22
N LEU A 472 22.33 6.80 -16.50
CA LEU A 472 21.02 7.28 -16.12
C LEU A 472 20.37 6.27 -15.17
N SER A 473 19.74 6.79 -14.12
CA SER A 473 19.04 6.02 -13.10
C SER A 473 17.60 6.51 -12.98
N HIS A 474 16.70 5.65 -12.50
CA HIS A 474 15.32 6.00 -12.14
C HIS A 474 14.51 6.64 -13.29
N MET A 475 14.71 6.16 -14.52
CA MET A 475 14.05 6.67 -15.72
C MET A 475 13.50 5.52 -16.55
N THR A 476 12.39 5.77 -17.26
CA THR A 476 11.97 4.87 -18.34
C THR A 476 12.95 4.98 -19.52
N PRO A 477 12.97 4.00 -20.44
CA PRO A 477 13.82 4.08 -21.63
C PRO A 477 13.55 5.34 -22.48
N GLU A 478 12.30 5.75 -22.60
CA GLU A 478 11.93 6.98 -23.31
C GLU A 478 12.55 8.21 -22.64
N GLN A 479 12.41 8.34 -21.32
CA GLN A 479 12.98 9.44 -20.54
C GLN A 479 14.50 9.46 -20.65
N ALA A 480 15.14 8.30 -20.57
CA ALA A 480 16.58 8.18 -20.71
C ALA A 480 17.08 8.63 -22.09
N LEU A 481 16.34 8.32 -23.16
CA LEU A 481 16.66 8.79 -24.51
C LEU A 481 16.60 10.31 -24.60
N MET A 482 15.55 10.93 -24.05
CA MET A 482 15.39 12.38 -24.05
C MET A 482 16.43 13.07 -23.14
N GLN A 483 16.74 12.49 -21.99
CA GLN A 483 17.80 13.01 -21.12
C GLN A 483 19.17 12.93 -21.82
N THR A 484 19.43 11.88 -22.59
CA THR A 484 20.66 11.78 -23.40
C THR A 484 20.77 12.90 -24.44
N LEU A 485 19.64 13.30 -25.05
CA LEU A 485 19.59 14.45 -25.96
C LEU A 485 19.83 15.78 -25.22
N VAL A 486 19.22 15.95 -24.04
CA VAL A 486 19.44 17.11 -23.18
C VAL A 486 20.91 17.26 -22.81
N ASP A 487 21.53 16.19 -22.32
CA ASP A 487 22.95 16.16 -21.93
C ASP A 487 23.87 16.51 -23.12
N LEU A 488 23.54 15.99 -24.32
CA LEU A 488 24.23 16.35 -25.55
C LEU A 488 24.07 17.85 -25.87
N ALA A 489 22.86 18.37 -25.80
CA ALA A 489 22.57 19.77 -26.12
C ALA A 489 23.30 20.72 -25.15
N ASP A 490 23.36 20.36 -23.87
CA ASP A 490 24.10 21.10 -22.84
C ASP A 490 25.60 21.07 -23.08
N LYS A 491 26.14 19.90 -23.42
CA LYS A 491 27.55 19.73 -23.75
C LYS A 491 27.97 20.57 -24.96
N LEU A 492 27.11 20.67 -25.97
CA LEU A 492 27.38 21.43 -27.19
C LEU A 492 27.05 22.92 -27.04
N GLY A 493 26.17 23.28 -26.10
CA GLY A 493 25.47 24.57 -26.09
C GLY A 493 24.62 24.80 -27.35
N GLN A 494 24.28 23.73 -28.06
CA GLN A 494 23.62 23.71 -29.36
C GLN A 494 22.71 22.50 -29.47
N LEU A 495 21.60 22.63 -30.19
CA LEU A 495 20.71 21.51 -30.50
C LEU A 495 20.94 21.01 -31.94
N PRO A 496 21.09 19.70 -32.19
CA PRO A 496 21.23 19.19 -33.55
C PRO A 496 20.03 19.53 -34.43
N GLU A 497 20.24 19.87 -35.70
CA GLU A 497 19.14 19.98 -36.68
C GLU A 497 18.58 18.61 -37.05
N LYS A 498 19.44 17.58 -36.99
CA LYS A 498 19.12 16.22 -37.41
C LYS A 498 19.79 15.19 -36.51
N ILE A 499 19.06 14.13 -36.19
CA ILE A 499 19.52 13.07 -35.29
C ILE A 499 18.99 11.70 -35.75
N TRP A 500 19.72 10.63 -35.44
CA TRP A 500 19.30 9.26 -35.67
C TRP A 500 18.88 8.66 -34.34
N LEU A 501 17.68 8.07 -34.28
CA LEU A 501 17.10 7.45 -33.09
C LEU A 501 16.57 6.05 -33.42
N PRO A 502 16.54 5.11 -32.46
CA PRO A 502 15.96 3.79 -32.67
C PRO A 502 14.46 3.91 -32.95
N ALA A 503 13.97 3.22 -33.98
CA ALA A 503 12.57 3.32 -34.44
C ALA A 503 11.52 2.96 -33.38
N GLU A 504 11.88 2.14 -32.38
CA GLU A 504 10.99 1.75 -31.28
C GLU A 504 10.56 2.92 -30.38
N PHE A 505 11.25 4.07 -30.41
CA PHE A 505 10.88 5.25 -29.62
C PHE A 505 9.97 6.23 -30.37
N GLU A 506 9.65 5.99 -31.65
CA GLU A 506 8.95 6.95 -32.51
C GLU A 506 7.61 7.44 -31.91
N SER A 507 6.80 6.52 -31.37
CA SER A 507 5.50 6.86 -30.81
C SER A 507 5.59 7.71 -29.53
N ALA A 508 6.69 7.58 -28.78
CA ALA A 508 6.85 8.25 -27.50
C ALA A 508 7.52 9.63 -27.63
N VAL A 509 8.54 9.75 -28.48
CA VAL A 509 9.36 10.98 -28.56
C VAL A 509 9.13 11.78 -29.84
N GLY A 510 8.48 11.21 -30.85
CA GLY A 510 8.34 11.82 -32.18
C GLY A 510 7.68 13.20 -32.17
N GLU A 511 6.63 13.40 -31.37
CA GLU A 511 5.96 14.69 -31.24
C GLU A 511 6.86 15.74 -30.59
N VAL A 512 7.54 15.36 -29.50
CA VAL A 512 8.51 16.23 -28.80
C VAL A 512 9.64 16.64 -29.73
N MET A 513 10.22 15.71 -30.49
CA MET A 513 11.30 15.99 -31.44
C MET A 513 10.88 16.99 -32.53
N LYS A 514 9.64 16.88 -33.00
CA LYS A 514 9.07 17.81 -33.97
C LYS A 514 8.85 19.19 -33.36
N GLU A 515 8.39 19.26 -32.12
CA GLU A 515 8.18 20.50 -31.37
C GLU A 515 9.49 21.27 -31.19
N ILE A 516 10.55 20.60 -30.70
CA ILE A 516 11.88 21.23 -30.55
C ILE A 516 12.61 21.46 -31.89
N GLY A 517 11.98 21.13 -33.03
CA GLY A 517 12.47 21.39 -34.38
C GLY A 517 13.72 20.58 -34.74
N VAL A 518 13.72 19.28 -34.45
CA VAL A 518 14.79 18.34 -34.80
C VAL A 518 14.27 17.32 -35.82
N GLU A 519 14.95 17.18 -36.95
CA GLU A 519 14.67 16.13 -37.93
C GLU A 519 15.16 14.77 -37.40
N VAL A 520 14.30 13.77 -37.33
CA VAL A 520 14.67 12.42 -36.88
C VAL A 520 14.79 11.47 -38.06
N VAL A 521 15.85 10.66 -38.05
CA VAL A 521 15.97 9.45 -38.87
C VAL A 521 15.78 8.25 -37.94
N TRP A 522 14.67 7.55 -38.10
CA TRP A 522 14.41 6.31 -37.38
C TRP A 522 15.23 5.17 -37.98
N VAL A 523 16.00 4.48 -37.15
CA VAL A 523 16.91 3.40 -37.54
C VAL A 523 16.61 2.08 -36.86
#